data_AF-A0A444WX94-F1
#
_entry.id   AF-A0A444WX94-F1
#
_cell.length_a   1.000
_cell.length_b   1.000
_cell.length_c   1.000
_cell.angle_alpha   90.00
_cell.angle_beta   90.00
_cell.angle_gamma   90.00
#
_symmetry.space_group_name_H-M   'P 1'
#
loop_
_entity.id
_entity.type
_entity.pdbx_description
1 polymer ?
#
loop_
_entity_poly.entity_id
_entity_poly.type
_entity_poly.pdbx_seq_one_letter_code
_entity_poly.pdbx_strand_id
1 'polypeptide(L)'
;MSSEDCLGWAARDASGHLSPYKFNRRAVGDDDVHVKITHCGVCYADIVWTRNKFGDSKYPVVPGHEIAGVVSKVGSNVKRFNVGDHVGVGTYVNSCRDCEYCDDRLEHQCSKGGVFTFNGVDSDGTITKGGYSNFIVVHERYCFKIPKSYPLASAAPLLCAGITVYSPMIRHKMNEQPGKSLGVIGLGGLGHMAVKFGKAFGLNVTVFSTSISKKDEALNLLGADNFVISSDEDQMKRLTKTLDFIIDTASGDHPFDPYLALLKTLGILVVVGAANEIKFSPVSLFFGLKTISGSSVGAL
;
A
#
# COMPACT_ATOMS: atom_id res chain seq x y z
N MET A 1 36.09 3.95 6.66
CA MET A 1 35.42 3.44 5.45
C MET A 1 34.64 4.58 4.84
N SER A 2 34.96 5.04 3.63
CA SER A 2 34.25 6.15 2.99
C SER A 2 32.79 5.76 2.74
N SER A 3 31.84 6.55 3.25
CA SER A 3 30.43 6.39 2.90
C SER A 3 30.28 6.56 1.39
N GLU A 4 29.73 5.55 0.71
CA GLU A 4 29.37 5.66 -0.70
C GLU A 4 28.34 6.79 -0.85
N ASP A 5 28.64 7.75 -1.73
CA ASP A 5 27.74 8.87 -1.99
C ASP A 5 26.42 8.34 -2.60
N CYS A 6 25.30 8.59 -1.94
CA CYS A 6 23.98 8.27 -2.45
C CYS A 6 23.46 9.43 -3.31
N LEU A 7 23.07 9.11 -4.54
CA LEU A 7 22.52 10.05 -5.50
C LEU A 7 21.03 9.80 -5.62
N GLY A 8 20.22 10.85 -5.45
CA GLY A 8 18.78 10.78 -5.60
C GLY A 8 18.16 12.08 -6.07
N TRP A 9 16.84 12.14 -6.03
CA TRP A 9 16.05 13.32 -6.35
C TRP A 9 15.25 13.73 -5.12
N ALA A 10 15.30 15.01 -4.76
CA ALA A 10 14.63 15.51 -3.57
C ALA A 10 13.79 16.76 -3.85
N ALA A 11 12.66 16.87 -3.15
CA ALA A 11 11.95 18.13 -2.96
C ALA A 11 12.62 18.91 -1.82
N ARG A 12 12.63 20.25 -1.93
CA ARG A 12 13.22 21.16 -0.93
C ARG A 12 12.19 22.12 -0.32
N ASP A 13 10.99 22.17 -0.88
CA ASP A 13 9.89 23.01 -0.44
C ASP A 13 8.55 22.43 -0.93
N ALA A 14 7.44 23.06 -0.53
CA ALA A 14 6.08 22.62 -0.80
C ALA A 14 5.63 22.73 -2.26
N SER A 15 6.46 23.24 -3.19
CA SER A 15 6.19 23.09 -4.63
C SER A 15 6.23 21.61 -5.05
N GLY A 16 7.00 20.79 -4.33
CA GLY A 16 7.27 19.40 -4.66
C GLY A 16 8.15 19.21 -5.89
N HIS A 17 8.82 20.27 -6.37
CA HIS A 17 9.76 20.15 -7.47
C HIS A 17 10.96 19.29 -7.06
N LEU A 18 11.16 18.18 -7.77
CA LEU A 18 12.27 17.27 -7.52
C LEU A 18 13.50 17.71 -8.32
N SER A 19 14.65 17.77 -7.65
CA SER A 19 15.94 18.07 -8.28
C SER A 19 17.03 17.12 -7.74
N PRO A 20 18.13 16.91 -8.49
CA PRO A 20 19.24 16.08 -8.02
C PRO A 20 19.73 16.48 -6.63
N TYR A 21 19.95 15.48 -5.79
CA TYR A 21 20.36 15.62 -4.41
C TYR A 21 21.34 14.52 -4.03
N LYS A 22 22.46 14.92 -3.44
CA LYS A 22 23.53 14.05 -2.98
C LYS A 22 23.49 13.97 -1.46
N PHE A 23 23.54 12.77 -0.91
CA PHE A 23 23.50 12.53 0.53
C PHE A 23 24.24 11.25 0.90
N ASN A 24 24.48 11.05 2.20
CA ASN A 24 25.08 9.83 2.72
C ASN A 24 24.02 8.93 3.33
N ARG A 25 24.21 7.62 3.17
CA ARG A 25 23.51 6.61 3.99
C ARG A 25 24.48 6.03 5.00
N ARG A 26 23.92 5.46 6.07
CA ARG A 26 24.70 4.68 7.04
C ARG A 26 25.38 3.49 6.37
N ALA A 27 26.45 3.00 6.98
CA ALA A 27 27.10 1.77 6.55
C ALA A 27 26.15 0.56 6.72
N VAL A 28 26.47 -0.52 5.99
CA VAL A 28 25.79 -1.82 6.16
C VAL A 28 26.21 -2.39 7.51
N GLY A 29 25.27 -2.47 8.45
CA GLY A 29 25.45 -3.15 9.73
C GLY A 29 25.25 -4.66 9.60
N ASP A 30 25.39 -5.37 10.71
CA ASP A 30 25.43 -6.83 10.72
C ASP A 30 24.12 -7.49 10.27
N ASP A 31 22.97 -6.84 10.49
CA ASP A 31 21.64 -7.35 10.12
C ASP A 31 21.06 -6.65 8.87
N ASP A 32 21.88 -5.90 8.13
CA ASP A 32 21.41 -5.07 7.02
C ASP A 32 21.62 -5.67 5.64
N VAL A 33 20.77 -5.26 4.73
CA VAL A 33 20.84 -5.55 3.31
C VAL A 33 21.07 -4.24 2.56
N HIS A 34 22.11 -4.21 1.74
CA HIS A 34 22.32 -3.13 0.77
C HIS A 34 21.69 -3.51 -0.56
N VAL A 35 20.75 -2.70 -1.01
CA VAL A 35 19.99 -2.91 -2.24
C VAL A 35 20.37 -1.85 -3.25
N LYS A 36 20.94 -2.26 -4.38
CA LYS A 36 21.05 -1.39 -5.56
C LYS A 36 19.65 -1.25 -6.15
N ILE A 37 19.12 -0.04 -6.13
CA ILE A 37 17.77 0.23 -6.60
C ILE A 37 17.77 0.22 -8.13
N THR A 38 16.82 -0.49 -8.71
CA THR A 38 16.63 -0.54 -10.17
C THR A 38 15.32 0.10 -10.59
N HIS A 39 14.29 -0.02 -9.73
CA HIS A 39 12.97 0.52 -9.96
C HIS A 39 12.43 1.07 -8.64
N CYS A 40 11.69 2.17 -8.71
CA CYS A 40 10.85 2.63 -7.63
C CYS A 40 9.50 3.04 -8.22
N GLY A 41 8.41 2.51 -7.68
CA GLY A 41 7.07 2.94 -8.06
C GLY A 41 6.75 4.36 -7.58
N VAL A 42 5.69 4.93 -8.14
CA VAL A 42 5.18 6.27 -7.83
C VAL A 42 3.78 6.14 -7.26
N CYS A 43 3.61 6.56 -6.01
CA CYS A 43 2.34 6.51 -5.30
C CYS A 43 1.88 7.91 -4.90
N TYR A 44 0.58 8.07 -4.62
CA TYR A 44 0.01 9.35 -4.21
C TYR A 44 0.67 9.91 -2.93
N ALA A 45 1.12 9.04 -2.03
CA ALA A 45 1.90 9.40 -0.85
C ALA A 45 3.16 10.21 -1.20
N ASP A 46 3.85 9.88 -2.30
CA ASP A 46 5.05 10.62 -2.73
C ASP A 46 4.69 12.07 -3.09
N ILE A 47 3.51 12.30 -3.67
CA ILE A 47 3.00 13.65 -4.00
C ILE A 47 2.60 14.40 -2.73
N VAL A 48 1.93 13.72 -1.80
CA VAL A 48 1.41 14.30 -0.56
C VAL A 48 2.54 14.87 0.30
N TRP A 49 3.59 14.08 0.55
CA TRP A 49 4.73 14.53 1.36
C TRP A 49 5.67 15.47 0.60
N THR A 50 5.89 15.31 -0.70
CA THR A 50 6.72 16.29 -1.42
C THR A 50 6.07 17.67 -1.53
N ARG A 51 4.74 17.76 -1.42
CA ARG A 51 3.98 19.02 -1.42
C ARG A 51 3.51 19.45 -0.04
N ASN A 52 3.99 18.81 1.03
CA ASN A 52 3.63 19.10 2.43
C ASN A 52 2.12 19.20 2.69
N LYS A 53 1.31 18.33 2.08
CA LYS A 53 -0.16 18.39 2.22
C LYS A 53 -0.65 18.14 3.65
N PHE A 54 0.14 17.43 4.47
CA PHE A 54 -0.14 17.21 5.88
C PHE A 54 0.58 18.18 6.84
N GLY A 55 1.45 19.06 6.32
CA GLY A 55 2.17 20.03 7.15
C GLY A 55 3.37 19.46 7.94
N ASP A 56 3.75 18.19 7.72
CA ASP A 56 4.76 17.44 8.50
C ASP A 56 6.02 17.03 7.71
N SER A 57 6.21 17.58 6.51
CA SER A 57 7.35 17.25 5.63
C SER A 57 8.68 17.79 6.16
N LYS A 58 9.69 16.94 6.17
CA LYS A 58 11.05 17.19 6.65
C LYS A 58 11.99 17.31 5.45
N TYR A 59 12.05 18.51 4.88
CA TYR A 59 12.91 18.78 3.72
C TYR A 59 14.41 18.70 4.07
N PRO A 60 15.27 18.22 3.14
CA PRO A 60 14.94 17.72 1.81
C PRO A 60 14.29 16.33 1.84
N VAL A 61 13.17 16.17 1.14
CA VAL A 61 12.41 14.91 1.05
C VAL A 61 12.85 14.17 -0.20
N VAL A 62 13.47 12.99 -0.04
CA VAL A 62 13.69 12.02 -1.12
C VAL A 62 12.54 10.99 -1.04
N PRO A 63 11.53 11.05 -1.93
CA PRO A 63 10.38 10.16 -1.87
C PRO A 63 10.70 8.74 -2.37
N GLY A 64 9.68 7.88 -2.43
CA GLY A 64 9.75 6.52 -2.95
C GLY A 64 9.72 5.46 -1.84
N HIS A 65 8.68 4.63 -1.86
CA HIS A 65 8.42 3.56 -0.88
C HIS A 65 7.90 2.27 -1.55
N GLU A 66 8.11 2.17 -2.85
CA GLU A 66 7.77 1.03 -3.69
C GLU A 66 9.05 0.54 -4.38
N ILE A 67 10.03 0.11 -3.59
CA ILE A 67 11.42 -0.05 -4.05
C ILE A 67 11.65 -1.48 -4.52
N ALA A 68 12.21 -1.67 -5.71
CA ALA A 68 12.67 -2.96 -6.20
C ALA A 68 14.11 -2.88 -6.74
N GLY A 69 14.91 -3.89 -6.41
CA GLY A 69 16.33 -3.86 -6.71
C GLY A 69 17.02 -5.21 -6.54
N VAL A 70 18.35 -5.14 -6.53
CA VAL A 70 19.23 -6.30 -6.42
C VAL A 70 20.13 -6.11 -5.21
N VAL A 71 20.23 -7.15 -4.38
CA VAL A 71 21.15 -7.15 -3.24
C VAL A 71 22.59 -7.07 -3.74
N SER A 72 23.36 -6.08 -3.26
CA SER A 72 24.77 -5.94 -3.61
C SER A 72 25.72 -6.16 -2.43
N LYS A 73 25.25 -6.02 -1.19
CA LYS A 73 25.99 -6.38 0.04
C LYS A 73 25.00 -6.84 1.11
N VAL A 74 25.45 -7.69 2.03
CA VAL A 74 24.69 -8.13 3.20
C VAL A 74 25.58 -8.06 4.44
N GLY A 75 24.97 -7.80 5.60
CA GLY A 75 25.62 -7.86 6.89
C GLY A 75 25.98 -9.30 7.31
N SER A 76 26.83 -9.41 8.31
CA SER A 76 27.40 -10.69 8.77
C SER A 76 26.37 -11.66 9.35
N ASN A 77 25.26 -11.15 9.90
CA ASN A 77 24.18 -11.96 10.49
C ASN A 77 23.06 -12.30 9.49
N VAL A 78 23.03 -11.65 8.33
CA VAL A 78 21.96 -11.84 7.34
C VAL A 78 22.06 -13.22 6.70
N LYS A 79 21.01 -14.03 6.88
CA LYS A 79 20.92 -15.39 6.31
C LYS A 79 19.84 -15.54 5.25
N ARG A 80 18.88 -14.60 5.18
CA ARG A 80 17.72 -14.68 4.30
C ARG A 80 18.02 -14.28 2.85
N PHE A 81 19.13 -13.57 2.63
CA PHE A 81 19.47 -12.95 1.36
C PHE A 81 20.91 -13.22 0.96
N ASN A 82 21.13 -13.37 -0.35
CA ASN A 82 22.46 -13.43 -0.94
C ASN A 82 22.64 -12.27 -1.93
N VAL A 83 23.89 -11.88 -2.17
CA VAL A 83 24.22 -10.96 -3.27
C VAL A 83 23.67 -11.50 -4.59
N GLY A 84 23.02 -10.63 -5.37
CA GLY A 84 22.33 -11.00 -6.61
C GLY A 84 20.87 -11.42 -6.44
N ASP A 85 20.35 -11.52 -5.21
CA ASP A 85 18.92 -11.74 -4.99
C ASP A 85 18.09 -10.51 -5.43
N HIS A 86 16.96 -10.78 -6.07
CA HIS A 86 15.93 -9.78 -6.37
C HIS A 86 15.13 -9.52 -5.11
N VAL A 87 15.03 -8.24 -4.71
CA VAL A 87 14.39 -7.85 -3.45
C VAL A 87 13.61 -6.56 -3.57
N GLY A 88 12.65 -6.39 -2.66
CA GLY A 88 11.86 -5.18 -2.50
C GLY A 88 11.97 -4.60 -1.09
N VAL A 89 11.70 -3.30 -0.98
CA VAL A 89 11.55 -2.56 0.29
C VAL A 89 10.27 -1.73 0.20
N GLY A 90 9.39 -1.90 1.18
CA GLY A 90 8.05 -1.29 1.19
C GLY A 90 8.01 0.06 1.90
N THR A 91 6.92 0.28 2.64
CA THR A 91 6.59 1.54 3.32
C THR A 91 7.32 1.79 4.64
N TYR A 92 7.83 0.74 5.27
CA TYR A 92 8.56 0.81 6.54
C TYR A 92 9.97 0.23 6.38
N VAL A 93 10.93 0.82 7.09
CA VAL A 93 12.35 0.42 7.09
C VAL A 93 12.88 0.05 8.48
N ASN A 94 12.13 0.37 9.54
CA ASN A 94 12.53 0.06 10.91
C ASN A 94 11.32 0.07 11.88
N SER A 95 11.52 -0.50 13.06
CA SER A 95 10.61 -0.48 14.21
C SER A 95 11.39 -0.82 15.49
N CYS A 96 10.73 -0.88 16.66
CA CYS A 96 11.42 -1.22 17.91
C CYS A 96 11.90 -2.68 17.98
N ARG A 97 11.23 -3.59 17.27
CA ARG A 97 11.53 -5.03 17.21
C ARG A 97 11.45 -5.77 18.56
N ASP A 98 10.84 -5.16 19.58
CA ASP A 98 10.77 -5.68 20.96
C ASP A 98 9.39 -5.55 21.61
N CYS A 99 8.35 -5.22 20.84
CA CYS A 99 6.97 -5.14 21.33
C CYS A 99 6.09 -6.22 20.71
N GLU A 100 4.94 -6.49 21.33
CA GLU A 100 3.97 -7.51 20.89
C GLU A 100 3.64 -7.43 19.39
N TYR A 101 3.43 -6.22 18.85
CA TYR A 101 3.12 -6.04 17.44
C TYR A 101 4.32 -6.39 16.54
N CYS A 102 5.55 -6.11 16.97
CA CYS A 102 6.73 -6.50 16.19
C CYS A 102 6.99 -8.01 16.25
N ASP A 103 6.65 -8.66 17.36
CA ASP A 103 6.75 -10.11 17.50
C ASP A 103 5.69 -10.83 16.65
N ASP A 104 4.49 -10.24 16.55
CA ASP A 104 3.39 -10.68 15.69
C ASP A 104 3.55 -10.28 14.21
N ARG A 105 4.72 -9.74 13.82
CA ARG A 105 5.01 -9.27 12.43
C ARG A 105 4.08 -8.17 11.93
N LEU A 106 3.49 -7.42 12.85
CA LEU A 106 2.72 -6.20 12.64
C LEU A 106 3.60 -4.98 12.90
N GLU A 107 4.82 -4.91 12.37
CA GLU A 107 5.78 -3.83 12.67
C GLU A 107 5.26 -2.44 12.28
N HIS A 108 4.33 -2.35 11.34
CA HIS A 108 3.62 -1.12 10.99
C HIS A 108 2.70 -0.59 12.12
N GLN A 109 2.37 -1.45 13.10
CA GLN A 109 1.65 -1.15 14.34
C GLN A 109 2.57 -1.10 15.57
N CYS A 110 3.89 -1.01 15.36
CA CYS A 110 4.87 -0.91 16.44
C CYS A 110 4.45 0.11 17.52
N SER A 111 4.48 -0.31 18.79
CA SER A 111 4.05 0.54 19.91
C SER A 111 4.93 1.78 20.13
N LYS A 112 6.19 1.74 19.67
CA LYS A 112 7.11 2.88 19.66
C LYS A 112 7.09 3.65 18.33
N GLY A 113 6.16 3.31 17.43
CA GLY A 113 6.06 3.85 16.08
C GLY A 113 6.86 3.06 15.05
N GLY A 114 6.26 2.83 13.88
CA GLY A 114 6.98 2.31 12.71
C GLY A 114 7.76 3.45 12.03
N VAL A 115 8.93 3.13 11.47
CA VAL A 115 9.77 4.10 10.75
C VAL A 115 9.48 4.00 9.26
N PHE A 116 8.91 5.06 8.69
CA PHE A 116 8.64 5.15 7.25
C PHE A 116 9.91 5.18 6.41
N THR A 117 9.84 4.61 5.20
CA THR A 117 10.94 4.55 4.23
C THR A 117 11.47 5.93 3.81
N PHE A 118 10.64 6.96 3.88
CA PHE A 118 11.04 8.36 3.72
C PHE A 118 10.23 9.27 4.64
N ASN A 119 10.75 10.48 4.91
CA ASN A 119 10.13 11.50 5.78
C ASN A 119 9.93 11.09 7.26
N GLY A 120 10.32 9.85 7.62
CA GLY A 120 10.35 9.35 8.99
C GLY A 120 11.62 9.76 9.72
N VAL A 121 11.59 9.67 11.05
CA VAL A 121 12.77 9.80 11.90
C VAL A 121 13.18 8.39 12.32
N ASP A 122 14.40 7.98 11.97
CA ASP A 122 14.93 6.67 12.36
C ASP A 122 15.46 6.69 13.80
N SER A 123 15.81 5.53 14.35
CA SER A 123 16.27 5.38 15.74
C SER A 123 17.57 6.14 16.05
N ASP A 124 18.35 6.49 15.02
CA ASP A 124 19.57 7.30 15.13
C ASP A 124 19.31 8.81 15.01
N GLY A 125 18.04 9.22 14.89
CA GLY A 125 17.62 10.61 14.72
C GLY A 125 17.71 11.12 13.28
N THR A 126 18.17 10.32 12.32
CA THR A 126 18.26 10.74 10.92
C THR A 126 16.90 10.72 10.23
N ILE A 127 16.73 11.60 9.24
CA ILE A 127 15.53 11.59 8.39
C ILE A 127 15.69 10.59 7.26
N THR A 128 14.77 9.62 7.21
CA THR A 128 14.77 8.56 6.20
C THR A 128 14.57 9.12 4.80
N LYS A 129 15.24 8.50 3.82
CA LYS A 129 15.27 8.90 2.41
C LYS A 129 14.94 7.71 1.54
N GLY A 130 13.94 7.87 0.68
CA GLY A 130 13.29 6.81 -0.05
C GLY A 130 14.02 6.34 -1.31
N GLY A 131 13.24 5.65 -2.14
CA GLY A 131 13.68 4.90 -3.30
C GLY A 131 14.00 5.73 -4.54
N TYR A 132 13.77 7.04 -4.54
CA TYR A 132 14.18 7.92 -5.65
C TYR A 132 15.69 8.23 -5.53
N SER A 133 16.47 7.17 -5.37
CA SER A 133 17.91 7.17 -5.16
C SER A 133 18.54 5.90 -5.73
N ASN A 134 19.86 5.88 -5.89
CA ASN A 134 20.59 4.78 -6.51
C ASN A 134 20.71 3.51 -5.64
N PHE A 135 20.63 3.64 -4.31
CA PHE A 135 20.66 2.50 -3.39
C PHE A 135 19.94 2.80 -2.08
N ILE A 136 19.61 1.74 -1.33
CA ILE A 136 19.11 1.81 0.06
C ILE A 136 19.80 0.74 0.92
N VAL A 137 19.98 1.06 2.20
CA VAL A 137 20.44 0.12 3.23
C VAL A 137 19.30 -0.03 4.22
N VAL A 138 18.86 -1.26 4.46
CA VAL A 138 17.71 -1.57 5.32
C VAL A 138 17.98 -2.83 6.12
N HIS A 139 17.43 -2.92 7.33
CA HIS A 139 17.48 -4.13 8.12
C HIS A 139 16.75 -5.28 7.39
N GLU A 140 17.29 -6.51 7.40
CA GLU A 140 16.79 -7.63 6.59
C GLU A 140 15.30 -7.92 6.81
N ARG A 141 14.79 -7.64 8.02
CA ARG A 141 13.37 -7.76 8.39
C ARG A 141 12.43 -6.99 7.44
N TYR A 142 12.82 -5.82 6.94
CA TYR A 142 12.00 -4.98 6.05
C TYR A 142 12.39 -5.13 4.56
N CYS A 143 13.17 -6.16 4.25
CA CYS A 143 13.52 -6.54 2.89
C CYS A 143 12.72 -7.79 2.50
N PHE A 144 12.17 -7.81 1.28
CA PHE A 144 11.27 -8.84 0.80
C PHE A 144 11.86 -9.50 -0.44
N LYS A 145 11.90 -10.84 -0.48
CA LYS A 145 12.41 -11.56 -1.66
C LYS A 145 11.39 -11.48 -2.80
N ILE A 146 11.87 -11.12 -3.98
CA ILE A 146 11.08 -11.13 -5.21
C ILE A 146 11.55 -12.34 -6.04
N PRO A 147 10.64 -13.20 -6.53
CA PRO A 147 11.03 -14.31 -7.40
C PRO A 147 11.80 -13.81 -8.63
N LYS A 148 12.91 -14.45 -9.00
CA LYS A 148 13.73 -14.04 -10.15
C LYS A 148 12.95 -14.03 -11.47
N SER A 149 11.92 -14.87 -11.58
CA SER A 149 11.01 -14.94 -12.73
C SER A 149 10.00 -13.79 -12.79
N TYR A 150 9.85 -13.01 -11.72
CA TYR A 150 8.89 -11.93 -11.66
C TYR A 150 9.55 -10.58 -11.98
N PRO A 151 9.00 -9.76 -12.90
CA PRO A 151 9.59 -8.48 -13.27
C PRO A 151 9.66 -7.50 -12.09
N LEU A 152 10.84 -6.93 -11.82
CA LEU A 152 11.04 -5.99 -10.70
C LEU A 152 10.17 -4.73 -10.83
N ALA A 153 9.98 -4.21 -12.04
CA ALA A 153 9.11 -3.07 -12.31
C ALA A 153 7.65 -3.34 -11.91
N SER A 154 7.17 -4.58 -12.12
CA SER A 154 5.83 -5.00 -11.72
C SER A 154 5.72 -5.32 -10.23
N ALA A 155 6.83 -5.70 -9.59
CA ALA A 155 6.84 -6.02 -8.16
C ALA A 155 6.79 -4.76 -7.29
N ALA A 156 7.41 -3.65 -7.73
CA ALA A 156 7.50 -2.42 -6.97
C ALA A 156 6.12 -1.93 -6.44
N PRO A 157 5.07 -1.77 -7.27
CA PRO A 157 3.76 -1.32 -6.77
C PRO A 157 3.07 -2.30 -5.81
N LEU A 158 3.45 -3.58 -5.80
CA LEU A 158 2.88 -4.56 -4.87
C LEU A 158 3.28 -4.26 -3.42
N LEU A 159 4.42 -3.60 -3.21
CA LEU A 159 4.98 -3.30 -1.89
C LEU A 159 4.24 -2.17 -1.15
N CYS A 160 3.31 -1.49 -1.82
CA CYS A 160 2.40 -0.51 -1.22
C CYS A 160 0.96 -0.77 -1.62
N ALA A 161 0.57 -0.47 -2.87
CA ALA A 161 -0.82 -0.62 -3.33
C ALA A 161 -1.29 -2.08 -3.22
N GLY A 162 -0.45 -3.04 -3.62
CA GLY A 162 -0.79 -4.46 -3.57
C GLY A 162 -1.03 -4.95 -2.14
N ILE A 163 -0.05 -4.78 -1.26
CA ILE A 163 -0.14 -5.27 0.12
C ILE A 163 -1.26 -4.60 0.91
N THR A 164 -1.58 -3.33 0.61
CA THR A 164 -2.65 -2.57 1.27
C THR A 164 -4.03 -3.20 1.05
N VAL A 165 -4.30 -3.70 -0.15
CA VAL A 165 -5.58 -4.38 -0.44
C VAL A 165 -5.51 -5.87 -0.14
N TYR A 166 -4.35 -6.50 -0.31
CA TYR A 166 -4.17 -7.94 -0.07
C TYR A 166 -4.34 -8.31 1.41
N SER A 167 -3.75 -7.54 2.31
CA SER A 167 -3.76 -7.84 3.76
C SER A 167 -5.16 -7.94 4.36
N PRO A 168 -6.09 -6.98 4.15
CA PRO A 168 -7.45 -7.13 4.65
C PRO A 168 -8.22 -8.24 3.94
N MET A 169 -7.93 -8.52 2.65
CA MET A 169 -8.54 -9.66 1.95
C MET A 169 -8.16 -10.99 2.62
N ILE A 170 -6.90 -11.17 3.02
CA ILE A 170 -6.46 -12.37 3.75
C ILE A 170 -7.02 -12.38 5.17
N ARG A 171 -6.99 -11.26 5.89
CA ARG A 171 -7.54 -11.15 7.26
C ARG A 171 -9.02 -11.58 7.32
N HIS A 172 -9.79 -11.20 6.32
CA HIS A 172 -11.21 -11.55 6.18
C HIS A 172 -11.44 -12.84 5.36
N LYS A 173 -10.38 -13.60 5.09
CA LYS A 173 -10.39 -14.91 4.41
C LYS A 173 -11.07 -14.88 3.04
N MET A 174 -10.98 -13.77 2.31
CA MET A 174 -11.62 -13.62 1.00
C MET A 174 -11.04 -14.61 -0.02
N ASN A 175 -9.77 -14.99 0.12
CA ASN A 175 -9.08 -15.99 -0.70
C ASN A 175 -9.59 -17.43 -0.51
N GLU A 176 -10.34 -17.70 0.56
CA GLU A 176 -10.90 -19.02 0.87
C GLU A 176 -12.38 -19.13 0.45
N GLN A 177 -12.91 -18.11 -0.23
CA GLN A 177 -14.34 -17.97 -0.50
C GLN A 177 -14.66 -17.70 -1.98
N PRO A 178 -14.17 -18.54 -2.93
CA PRO A 178 -14.45 -18.37 -4.35
C PRO A 178 -15.96 -18.36 -4.63
N GLY A 179 -16.37 -17.58 -5.64
CA GLY A 179 -17.77 -17.36 -6.01
C GLY A 179 -18.50 -16.29 -5.17
N LYS A 180 -17.93 -15.83 -4.06
CA LYS A 180 -18.49 -14.68 -3.32
C LYS A 180 -18.31 -13.37 -4.07
N SER A 181 -19.14 -12.38 -3.74
CA SER A 181 -19.16 -11.08 -4.41
C SER A 181 -18.30 -10.04 -3.69
N LEU A 182 -17.49 -9.33 -4.47
CA LEU A 182 -16.61 -8.26 -4.02
C LEU A 182 -16.96 -6.96 -4.75
N GLY A 183 -17.30 -5.91 -4.00
CA GLY A 183 -17.33 -4.53 -4.48
C GLY A 183 -15.97 -3.85 -4.36
N VAL A 184 -15.56 -3.09 -5.36
CA VAL A 184 -14.38 -2.22 -5.29
C VAL A 184 -14.80 -0.78 -5.56
N ILE A 185 -14.65 0.11 -4.59
CA ILE A 185 -15.00 1.53 -4.74
C ILE A 185 -13.76 2.30 -5.23
N GLY A 186 -13.86 2.90 -6.41
CA GLY A 186 -12.77 3.61 -7.07
C GLY A 186 -11.85 2.68 -7.86
N LEU A 187 -11.37 3.14 -9.02
CA LEU A 187 -10.47 2.40 -9.90
C LEU A 187 -9.16 3.18 -10.14
N GLY A 188 -8.37 3.30 -9.07
CA GLY A 188 -7.03 3.90 -9.07
C GLY A 188 -5.93 2.86 -8.77
N GLY A 189 -4.83 3.30 -8.14
CA GLY A 189 -3.71 2.43 -7.76
C GLY A 189 -4.11 1.26 -6.85
N LEU A 190 -4.89 1.52 -5.81
CA LEU A 190 -5.37 0.45 -4.92
C LEU A 190 -6.53 -0.33 -5.57
N GLY A 191 -7.47 0.37 -6.21
CA GLY A 191 -8.64 -0.25 -6.84
C GLY A 191 -8.29 -1.29 -7.88
N HIS A 192 -7.35 -1.01 -8.80
CA HIS A 192 -6.97 -2.01 -9.81
C HIS A 192 -6.27 -3.23 -9.21
N MET A 193 -5.54 -3.06 -8.10
CA MET A 193 -4.95 -4.19 -7.35
C MET A 193 -6.04 -5.01 -6.66
N ALA A 194 -7.06 -4.36 -6.08
CA ALA A 194 -8.18 -5.06 -5.46
C ALA A 194 -8.96 -5.89 -6.48
N VAL A 195 -9.18 -5.38 -7.70
CA VAL A 195 -9.78 -6.15 -8.79
C VAL A 195 -8.92 -7.36 -9.14
N LYS A 196 -7.61 -7.16 -9.37
CA LYS A 196 -6.68 -8.25 -9.74
C LYS A 196 -6.65 -9.36 -8.69
N PHE A 197 -6.52 -9.04 -7.40
CA PHE A 197 -6.54 -10.03 -6.34
C PHE A 197 -7.91 -10.70 -6.18
N GLY A 198 -9.00 -9.91 -6.25
CA GLY A 198 -10.35 -10.46 -6.20
C GLY A 198 -10.61 -11.49 -7.29
N LYS A 199 -10.22 -11.20 -8.54
CA LYS A 199 -10.31 -12.14 -9.66
C LYS A 199 -9.39 -13.36 -9.45
N ALA A 200 -8.17 -13.17 -8.97
CA ALA A 200 -7.25 -14.27 -8.68
C ALA A 200 -7.77 -15.22 -7.57
N PHE A 201 -8.56 -14.71 -6.63
CA PHE A 201 -9.25 -15.49 -5.60
C PHE A 201 -10.55 -16.14 -6.08
N GLY A 202 -10.96 -15.92 -7.33
CA GLY A 202 -12.19 -16.46 -7.88
C GLY A 202 -13.45 -15.74 -7.38
N LEU A 203 -13.34 -14.48 -6.95
CA LEU A 203 -14.49 -13.67 -6.55
C LEU A 203 -15.20 -13.05 -7.77
N ASN A 204 -16.49 -12.76 -7.60
CA ASN A 204 -17.30 -11.99 -8.54
C ASN A 204 -17.13 -10.49 -8.22
N VAL A 205 -16.35 -9.79 -9.03
CA VAL A 205 -15.89 -8.42 -8.77
C VAL A 205 -16.79 -7.41 -9.49
N THR A 206 -17.37 -6.50 -8.71
CA THR A 206 -18.10 -5.32 -9.18
C THR A 206 -17.30 -4.06 -8.88
N VAL A 207 -16.99 -3.28 -9.90
CA VAL A 207 -16.31 -1.97 -9.73
C VAL A 207 -17.35 -0.86 -9.64
N PHE A 208 -17.21 0.00 -8.63
CA PHE A 208 -18.00 1.22 -8.47
C PHE A 208 -17.15 2.44 -8.83
N SER A 209 -17.68 3.30 -9.69
CA SER A 209 -17.02 4.54 -10.14
C SER A 209 -18.02 5.67 -10.26
N THR A 210 -17.56 6.91 -10.09
CA THR A 210 -18.35 8.11 -10.34
C THR A 210 -18.44 8.48 -11.83
N SER A 211 -17.59 7.88 -12.68
CA SER A 211 -17.58 8.16 -14.12
C SER A 211 -17.43 6.90 -14.96
N ILE A 212 -18.02 6.94 -16.16
CA ILE A 212 -18.05 5.83 -17.12
C ILE A 212 -16.68 5.56 -17.77
N SER A 213 -15.73 6.51 -17.70
CA SER A 213 -14.44 6.44 -18.40
C SER A 213 -13.58 5.24 -18.01
N LYS A 214 -13.81 4.67 -16.82
CA LYS A 214 -13.10 3.51 -16.27
C LYS A 214 -13.78 2.16 -16.58
N LYS A 215 -14.91 2.15 -17.30
CA LYS A 215 -15.66 0.92 -17.57
C LYS A 215 -14.90 -0.08 -18.44
N ASP A 216 -14.30 0.40 -19.53
CA ASP A 216 -13.53 -0.48 -20.44
C ASP A 216 -12.32 -1.09 -19.74
N GLU A 217 -11.57 -0.25 -18.99
CA GLU A 217 -10.45 -0.70 -18.17
C GLU A 217 -10.89 -1.74 -17.12
N ALA A 218 -12.00 -1.50 -16.43
CA ALA A 218 -12.52 -2.43 -15.42
C ALA A 218 -12.89 -3.79 -16.02
N LEU A 219 -13.69 -3.80 -17.09
CA LEU A 219 -14.28 -5.03 -17.64
C LEU A 219 -13.30 -5.78 -18.54
N ASN A 220 -12.65 -5.09 -19.47
CA ASN A 220 -11.88 -5.72 -20.54
C ASN A 220 -10.40 -5.89 -20.19
N LEU A 221 -9.80 -4.93 -19.49
CA LEU A 221 -8.38 -5.01 -19.11
C LEU A 221 -8.17 -5.73 -17.78
N LEU A 222 -8.99 -5.41 -16.77
CA LEU A 222 -8.84 -5.97 -15.42
C LEU A 222 -9.72 -7.20 -15.17
N GLY A 223 -10.73 -7.46 -16.01
CA GLY A 223 -11.57 -8.64 -15.93
C GLY A 223 -12.60 -8.59 -14.80
N ALA A 224 -13.03 -7.40 -14.35
CA ALA A 224 -14.17 -7.27 -13.45
C ALA A 224 -15.44 -7.83 -14.10
N ASP A 225 -16.33 -8.41 -13.31
CA ASP A 225 -17.56 -9.03 -13.79
C ASP A 225 -18.65 -7.98 -14.04
N ASN A 226 -18.65 -6.90 -13.26
CA ASN A 226 -19.60 -5.80 -13.39
C ASN A 226 -18.94 -4.44 -13.18
N PHE A 227 -19.57 -3.40 -13.75
CA PHE A 227 -19.21 -2.02 -13.54
C PHE A 227 -20.47 -1.20 -13.27
N VAL A 228 -20.47 -0.42 -12.19
CA VAL A 228 -21.60 0.38 -11.74
C VAL A 228 -21.19 1.84 -11.58
N ILE A 229 -22.04 2.72 -12.12
CA ILE A 229 -21.93 4.15 -11.86
C ILE A 229 -22.59 4.42 -10.50
N SER A 230 -21.82 4.86 -9.51
CA SER A 230 -22.33 5.01 -8.14
C SER A 230 -23.38 6.10 -7.97
N SER A 231 -23.49 7.04 -8.91
CA SER A 231 -24.54 8.07 -8.95
C SER A 231 -25.83 7.60 -9.64
N ASP A 232 -25.85 6.40 -10.23
CA ASP A 232 -27.05 5.81 -10.81
C ASP A 232 -27.79 5.01 -9.72
N GLU A 233 -28.84 5.62 -9.18
CA GLU A 233 -29.62 5.05 -8.07
C GLU A 233 -30.26 3.70 -8.43
N ASP A 234 -30.69 3.51 -9.68
CA ASP A 234 -31.31 2.27 -10.12
C ASP A 234 -30.29 1.13 -10.20
N GLN A 235 -29.08 1.41 -10.70
CA GLN A 235 -27.97 0.45 -10.68
C GLN A 235 -27.60 0.06 -9.25
N MET A 236 -27.45 1.03 -8.36
CA MET A 236 -27.12 0.79 -6.95
C MET A 236 -28.22 -0.02 -6.26
N LYS A 237 -29.49 0.34 -6.45
CA LYS A 237 -30.64 -0.35 -5.85
C LYS A 237 -30.72 -1.83 -6.25
N ARG A 238 -30.40 -2.17 -7.50
CA ARG A 238 -30.34 -3.57 -7.98
C ARG A 238 -29.30 -4.42 -7.25
N LEU A 239 -28.29 -3.81 -6.64
CA LEU A 239 -27.24 -4.51 -5.89
C LEU A 239 -27.46 -4.52 -4.37
N THR A 240 -28.62 -4.07 -3.89
CA THR A 240 -28.97 -4.11 -2.46
C THR A 240 -28.84 -5.52 -1.90
N LYS A 241 -28.06 -5.70 -0.82
CA LYS A 241 -27.79 -6.99 -0.17
C LYS A 241 -27.25 -8.08 -1.11
N THR A 242 -26.40 -7.71 -2.08
CA THR A 242 -25.78 -8.67 -3.02
C THR A 242 -24.29 -8.89 -2.79
N LEU A 243 -23.61 -8.02 -2.04
CA LEU A 243 -22.16 -8.05 -1.86
C LEU A 243 -21.75 -8.72 -0.54
N ASP A 244 -20.82 -9.67 -0.60
CA ASP A 244 -20.20 -10.24 0.60
C ASP A 244 -19.12 -9.30 1.16
N PHE A 245 -18.34 -8.68 0.28
CA PHE A 245 -17.22 -7.81 0.62
C PHE A 245 -17.27 -6.50 -0.16
N ILE A 246 -16.76 -5.43 0.43
CA ILE A 246 -16.43 -4.17 -0.24
C ILE A 246 -15.03 -3.74 0.19
N ILE A 247 -14.17 -3.41 -0.78
CA ILE A 247 -12.90 -2.69 -0.54
C ILE A 247 -13.07 -1.26 -1.04
N ASP A 248 -13.04 -0.30 -0.12
CA ASP A 248 -13.12 1.12 -0.43
C ASP A 248 -11.72 1.72 -0.60
N THR A 249 -11.42 2.11 -1.85
CA THR A 249 -10.14 2.69 -2.25
C THR A 249 -10.25 4.17 -2.61
N ALA A 250 -11.44 4.78 -2.47
CA ALA A 250 -11.64 6.17 -2.83
C ALA A 250 -10.96 7.11 -1.84
N SER A 251 -10.18 8.07 -2.36
CA SER A 251 -9.51 9.09 -1.54
C SER A 251 -10.34 10.37 -1.37
N GLY A 252 -11.46 10.49 -2.10
CA GLY A 252 -12.38 11.61 -1.97
C GLY A 252 -13.53 11.29 -1.02
N ASP A 253 -14.09 12.32 -0.38
CA ASP A 253 -15.25 12.19 0.48
C ASP A 253 -16.46 11.67 -0.31
N HIS A 254 -17.17 10.69 0.24
CA HIS A 254 -18.32 10.05 -0.41
C HIS A 254 -19.26 9.43 0.64
N PRO A 255 -20.57 9.26 0.31
CA PRO A 255 -21.53 8.72 1.28
C PRO A 255 -21.34 7.21 1.46
N PHE A 256 -21.31 6.75 2.72
CA PHE A 256 -21.09 5.33 3.05
C PHE A 256 -22.37 4.50 3.07
N ASP A 257 -23.49 5.07 3.54
CA ASP A 257 -24.76 4.35 3.69
C ASP A 257 -25.25 3.67 2.40
N PRO A 258 -25.13 4.29 1.19
CA PRO A 258 -25.49 3.61 -0.05
C PRO A 258 -24.68 2.34 -0.30
N TYR A 259 -23.39 2.31 0.03
CA TYR A 259 -22.54 1.13 -0.12
C TYR A 259 -22.80 0.09 0.97
N LEU A 260 -23.05 0.53 2.21
CA LEU A 260 -23.46 -0.37 3.30
C LEU A 260 -24.78 -1.08 2.97
N ALA A 261 -25.69 -0.45 2.23
CA ALA A 261 -26.94 -1.09 1.78
C ALA A 261 -26.71 -2.22 0.77
N LEU A 262 -25.60 -2.21 0.03
CA LEU A 262 -25.26 -3.25 -0.95
C LEU A 262 -24.76 -4.54 -0.28
N LEU A 263 -24.24 -4.44 0.94
CA LEU A 263 -23.73 -5.59 1.69
C LEU A 263 -24.86 -6.52 2.13
N LYS A 264 -24.62 -7.82 1.97
CA LYS A 264 -25.39 -8.90 2.59
C LYS A 264 -25.34 -8.80 4.13
N THR A 265 -26.18 -9.59 4.79
CA THR A 265 -26.02 -9.87 6.23
C THR A 265 -24.63 -10.46 6.48
N LEU A 266 -23.94 -10.00 7.53
CA LEU A 266 -22.53 -10.30 7.84
C LEU A 266 -21.52 -9.80 6.79
N GLY A 267 -21.94 -8.92 5.87
CA GLY A 267 -21.05 -8.33 4.88
C GLY A 267 -20.00 -7.40 5.50
N ILE A 268 -18.86 -7.30 4.84
CA ILE A 268 -17.69 -6.58 5.34
C ILE A 268 -17.31 -5.46 4.39
N LEU A 269 -17.21 -4.23 4.90
CA LEU A 269 -16.59 -3.11 4.21
C LEU A 269 -15.21 -2.84 4.83
N VAL A 270 -14.19 -2.77 3.98
CA VAL A 270 -12.83 -2.41 4.38
C VAL A 270 -12.47 -1.06 3.78
N VAL A 271 -12.09 -0.11 4.64
CA VAL A 271 -11.59 1.20 4.23
C VAL A 271 -10.07 1.14 4.12
N VAL A 272 -9.57 1.43 2.92
CA VAL A 272 -8.13 1.63 2.66
C VAL A 272 -7.84 2.97 1.97
N GLY A 273 -8.87 3.71 1.59
CA GLY A 273 -8.78 5.09 1.13
C GLY A 273 -8.57 6.08 2.28
N ALA A 274 -8.04 7.27 1.95
CA ALA A 274 -7.77 8.35 2.91
C ALA A 274 -8.72 9.54 2.69
N ALA A 275 -10.02 9.32 2.90
CA ALA A 275 -11.02 10.39 2.97
C ALA A 275 -10.88 11.19 4.29
N ASN A 276 -11.46 12.39 4.37
CA ASN A 276 -11.31 13.26 5.54
C ASN A 276 -12.13 12.75 6.74
N GLU A 277 -13.44 12.64 6.57
CA GLU A 277 -14.38 12.22 7.62
C GLU A 277 -15.40 11.24 7.03
N ILE A 278 -15.65 10.15 7.76
CA ILE A 278 -16.61 9.11 7.37
C ILE A 278 -17.85 9.22 8.26
N LYS A 279 -19.03 9.33 7.63
CA LYS A 279 -20.33 9.34 8.30
C LYS A 279 -21.21 8.23 7.74
N PHE A 280 -21.87 7.50 8.63
CA PHE A 280 -22.87 6.50 8.29
C PHE A 280 -23.88 6.37 9.43
N SER A 281 -25.07 5.85 9.10
CA SER A 281 -26.09 5.53 10.09
C SER A 281 -25.75 4.22 10.83
N PRO A 282 -25.72 4.18 12.18
CA PRO A 282 -25.52 2.93 12.93
C PRO A 282 -26.56 1.85 12.60
N VAL A 283 -27.77 2.26 12.20
CA VAL A 283 -28.86 1.39 11.73
C VAL A 283 -28.39 0.53 10.54
N SER A 284 -27.56 1.08 9.66
CA SER A 284 -26.99 0.38 8.50
C SER A 284 -26.09 -0.79 8.90
N LEU A 285 -25.51 -0.78 10.11
CA LEU A 285 -24.69 -1.86 10.65
C LEU A 285 -25.52 -2.89 11.44
N PHE A 286 -26.34 -2.42 12.39
CA PHE A 286 -27.07 -3.32 13.29
C PHE A 286 -28.09 -4.16 12.53
N PHE A 287 -28.83 -3.56 11.59
CA PHE A 287 -29.74 -4.30 10.70
C PHE A 287 -28.94 -4.93 9.54
N GLY A 288 -28.30 -6.05 9.83
CA GLY A 288 -27.47 -6.80 8.89
C GLY A 288 -26.19 -7.34 9.50
N LEU A 289 -25.90 -7.07 10.78
CA LEU A 289 -24.69 -7.57 11.47
C LEU A 289 -23.41 -7.29 10.68
N LYS A 290 -23.32 -6.12 10.04
CA LYS A 290 -22.24 -5.78 9.11
C LYS A 290 -20.99 -5.34 9.85
N THR A 291 -19.85 -5.49 9.21
CA THR A 291 -18.55 -5.05 9.75
C THR A 291 -17.97 -3.93 8.89
N ILE A 292 -17.47 -2.88 9.54
CA ILE A 292 -16.54 -1.91 8.93
C ILE A 292 -15.18 -2.12 9.57
N SER A 293 -14.13 -2.19 8.76
CA SER A 293 -12.75 -2.32 9.24
C SER A 293 -11.80 -1.45 8.44
N GLY A 294 -10.62 -1.15 9.00
CA GLY A 294 -9.55 -0.42 8.32
C GLY A 294 -8.34 -1.31 8.03
N SER A 295 -7.54 -0.91 7.05
CA SER A 295 -6.19 -1.43 6.85
C SER A 295 -5.28 -0.35 6.26
N SER A 296 -4.10 -0.16 6.84
CA SER A 296 -3.05 0.71 6.33
C SER A 296 -1.83 -0.16 6.08
N VAL A 297 -1.59 -0.49 4.81
CA VAL A 297 -0.59 -1.50 4.37
C VAL A 297 -0.80 -2.89 5.00
N GLY A 298 0.19 -3.77 4.87
CA GLY A 298 0.19 -5.09 5.51
C GLY A 298 1.28 -5.30 6.53
N ALA A 299 1.13 -6.42 7.22
CA ALA A 299 2.14 -7.05 8.06
C ALA A 299 3.04 -7.99 7.24
N LEU A 300 4.21 -8.30 7.80
CA LEU A 300 5.28 -9.10 7.24
C LEU A 300 4.99 -10.61 7.19
#